data_AF-E6W4M3-F1
#
_entry.id   AF-E6W4M3-F1
#
_cell.length_a   1.000
_cell.length_b   1.000
_cell.length_c   1.000
_cell.angle_alpha   90.00
_cell.angle_beta   90.00
_cell.angle_gamma   90.00
#
_symmetry.space_group_name_H-M   'P 1'
#
loop_
_entity.id
_entity.type
_entity.pdbx_description
1 polymer ?
#
loop_
_entity_poly.entity_id
_entity_poly.type
_entity_poly.pdbx_seq_one_letter_code
_entity_poly.pdbx_strand_id
1 'polypeptide(L)'
;MRILILLVAAITLAGCAQSGYKQFYNPYVDARTLPDVELISESEEPQVFGTDNFDRDILILRSKKYIPVGYSSFNGGYEDTKNAAAQAKRVGATIVLVSSQYTNTQTTTSTLLLPDNKTTYHSGSVYGNTSYNSANSGYLGNSTTTGTYSGTSTTYGTKAVPITSHQRRYDQSAVYFVKSNQKYKFGVQFNDLTPAQRTQYERNTGVLINVVIEDSPAFYSNVLAGDVLVAVDGATVKNTNHAMQLMGSVPPSQEHSVLKVIRNGQEKDIQVQF
;
A
#
# COMPACT_ATOMS: atom_id res chain seq x y z
N MET A 1 8.01 5.71 45.87
CA MET A 1 6.78 5.68 45.04
C MET A 1 6.80 6.58 43.79
N ARG A 2 7.92 7.27 43.44
CA ARG A 2 8.01 8.12 42.23
C ARG A 2 8.76 7.47 41.04
N ILE A 3 9.51 6.38 41.27
CA ILE A 3 10.27 5.67 40.23
C ILE A 3 9.41 4.63 39.49
N LEU A 4 8.31 4.15 40.09
CA LEU A 4 7.42 3.15 39.47
C LEU A 4 6.50 3.74 38.38
N ILE A 5 6.26 5.06 38.39
CA ILE A 5 5.38 5.73 37.42
C ILE A 5 6.12 6.00 36.09
N LEU A 6 7.45 6.13 36.11
CA LEU A 6 8.26 6.32 34.90
C LEU A 6 8.39 5.04 34.06
N LEU A 7 8.24 3.87 34.67
CA LEU A 7 8.35 2.58 33.97
C LEU A 7 7.03 2.16 33.29
N VAL A 8 5.89 2.66 33.77
CA VAL A 8 4.57 2.40 33.17
C VAL A 8 4.29 3.32 31.97
N ALA A 9 4.86 4.53 31.95
CA ALA A 9 4.72 5.46 30.81
C ALA A 9 5.58 5.09 29.59
N ALA A 10 6.60 4.23 29.76
CA ALA A 10 7.45 3.75 28.66
C ALA A 10 6.81 2.62 27.82
N ILE A 11 5.73 2.01 28.31
CA ILE A 11 5.08 0.86 27.65
C ILE A 11 3.91 1.31 26.74
N THR A 12 3.44 2.55 26.84
CA THR A 12 2.30 3.05 26.04
C THR A 12 2.69 3.82 24.77
N LEU A 13 3.99 3.93 24.46
CA LEU A 13 4.50 4.57 23.24
C LEU A 13 4.83 3.58 22.12
N ALA A 14 4.46 2.30 22.27
CA ALA A 14 4.15 1.47 21.12
C ALA A 14 2.79 1.90 20.56
N GLY A 15 2.69 3.15 20.09
CA GLY A 15 1.68 3.50 19.11
C GLY A 15 1.93 2.53 17.97
N CYS A 16 1.06 1.53 17.82
CA CYS A 16 1.07 0.63 16.69
C CYS A 16 1.04 1.54 15.47
N ALA A 17 2.19 1.81 14.84
CA ALA A 17 2.23 2.37 13.52
C ALA A 17 1.49 1.34 12.68
N GLN A 18 0.20 1.61 12.46
CA GLN A 18 -0.68 0.69 11.81
C GLN A 18 -0.16 0.61 10.38
N SER A 19 0.47 -0.52 10.04
CA SER A 19 1.03 -0.72 8.71
C SER A 19 0.02 -0.33 7.64
N GLY A 20 0.47 0.37 6.60
CA GLY A 20 -0.32 0.75 5.44
C GLY A 20 -1.01 -0.45 4.81
N TYR A 21 -0.38 -1.63 4.84
CA TYR A 21 -1.01 -2.88 4.39
C TYR A 21 -2.28 -3.23 5.19
N LYS A 22 -2.31 -2.94 6.49
CA LYS A 22 -3.52 -3.11 7.34
C LYS A 22 -4.50 -1.96 7.16
N GLN A 23 -4.01 -0.72 7.12
CA GLN A 23 -4.86 0.47 7.09
C GLN A 23 -5.65 0.59 5.78
N PHE A 24 -5.02 0.26 4.65
CA PHE A 24 -5.60 0.40 3.31
C PHE A 24 -6.03 -0.94 2.71
N TYR A 25 -6.32 -1.93 3.57
CA TYR A 25 -6.82 -3.23 3.14
C TYR A 25 -8.28 -3.14 2.71
N ASN A 26 -8.58 -3.66 1.51
CA ASN A 26 -9.91 -3.79 0.95
C ASN A 26 -10.17 -5.26 0.59
N PRO A 27 -11.14 -5.93 1.23
CA PRO A 27 -11.49 -7.30 0.89
C PRO A 27 -12.31 -7.35 -0.40
N TYR A 28 -12.02 -8.32 -1.26
CA TYR A 28 -12.91 -8.70 -2.37
C TYR A 28 -13.96 -9.70 -1.88
N VAL A 29 -13.49 -10.73 -1.16
CA VAL A 29 -14.29 -11.80 -0.60
C VAL A 29 -13.70 -12.19 0.75
N ASP A 30 -14.56 -12.54 1.71
CA ASP A 30 -14.06 -13.09 2.97
C ASP A 30 -13.60 -14.52 2.73
N ALA A 31 -12.30 -14.76 2.91
CA ALA A 31 -11.67 -16.07 2.80
C ALA A 31 -12.41 -17.15 3.60
N ARG A 32 -13.01 -16.78 4.74
CA ARG A 32 -13.72 -17.70 5.64
C ARG A 32 -15.09 -18.14 5.12
N THR A 33 -15.65 -17.41 4.16
CA THR A 33 -16.96 -17.71 3.57
C THR A 33 -16.86 -18.56 2.31
N LEU A 34 -15.65 -18.75 1.79
CA LEU A 34 -15.43 -19.52 0.58
C LEU A 34 -15.48 -21.02 0.89
N PRO A 35 -16.26 -21.82 0.11
CA PRO A 35 -16.22 -23.27 0.22
C PRO A 35 -14.88 -23.82 -0.27
N ASP A 36 -14.43 -24.93 0.33
CA ASP A 36 -13.27 -25.71 -0.10
C ASP A 36 -11.94 -24.93 -0.21
N VAL A 37 -11.65 -24.05 0.74
CA VAL A 37 -10.39 -23.28 0.80
C VAL A 37 -9.44 -23.83 1.86
N GLU A 38 -8.17 -23.93 1.51
CA GLU A 38 -7.06 -24.16 2.43
C GLU A 38 -6.61 -22.82 3.01
N LEU A 39 -7.09 -22.52 4.22
CA LEU A 39 -6.61 -21.39 4.99
C LEU A 39 -5.26 -21.75 5.62
N ILE A 40 -4.38 -20.75 5.71
CA ILE A 40 -3.11 -20.93 6.41
C ILE A 40 -3.37 -21.29 7.88
N SER A 41 -2.70 -22.33 8.38
CA SER A 41 -2.73 -22.62 9.82
C SER A 41 -2.05 -21.50 10.59
N GLU A 42 -2.40 -21.27 11.87
CA GLU A 42 -1.75 -20.23 12.69
C GLU A 42 -0.21 -20.39 12.80
N SER A 43 0.31 -21.59 12.47
CA SER A 43 1.74 -21.93 12.53
C SER A 43 2.51 -21.70 11.22
N GLU A 44 1.83 -21.52 10.10
CA GLU A 44 2.47 -21.46 8.78
C GLU A 44 2.70 -20.00 8.33
N GLU A 45 3.83 -19.74 7.66
CA GLU A 45 4.18 -18.40 7.20
C GLU A 45 3.74 -18.17 5.76
N PRO A 46 2.99 -17.09 5.47
CA PRO A 46 2.55 -16.81 4.13
C PRO A 46 3.75 -16.44 3.26
N GLN A 47 3.74 -16.94 2.03
CA GLN A 47 4.79 -16.66 1.06
C GLN A 47 4.57 -15.30 0.43
N VAL A 48 5.61 -14.47 0.42
CA VAL A 48 5.58 -13.14 -0.19
C VAL A 48 6.42 -13.14 -1.45
N PHE A 49 5.82 -12.78 -2.58
CA PHE A 49 6.51 -12.64 -3.87
C PHE A 49 6.42 -11.20 -4.35
N GLY A 50 7.54 -10.69 -4.89
CA GLY A 50 7.57 -9.41 -5.57
C GLY A 50 7.05 -9.52 -7.01
N THR A 51 6.32 -8.52 -7.48
CA THR A 51 5.80 -8.46 -8.86
C THR A 51 6.05 -7.11 -9.52
N ASP A 52 6.35 -7.17 -10.81
CA ASP A 52 6.41 -6.04 -11.75
C ASP A 52 5.09 -5.85 -12.51
N ASN A 53 4.30 -6.92 -12.67
CA ASN A 53 3.06 -6.94 -13.41
C ASN A 53 2.01 -7.81 -12.69
N PHE A 54 1.14 -7.15 -11.94
CA PHE A 54 0.06 -7.81 -11.21
C PHE A 54 -0.87 -8.59 -12.13
N ASP A 55 -1.23 -8.06 -13.30
CA ASP A 55 -2.20 -8.71 -14.18
C ASP A 55 -1.70 -10.10 -14.64
N ARG A 56 -0.43 -10.19 -15.03
CA ARG A 56 0.20 -11.46 -15.41
C ARG A 56 0.26 -12.43 -14.23
N ASP A 57 0.79 -11.96 -13.10
CA ASP A 57 1.12 -12.84 -11.97
C ASP A 57 -0.15 -13.29 -11.22
N ILE A 58 -1.20 -12.46 -11.19
CA ILE A 58 -2.54 -12.86 -10.73
C ILE A 58 -3.07 -14.02 -11.58
N LEU A 59 -2.95 -13.96 -12.92
CA LEU A 59 -3.44 -15.04 -13.79
C LEU A 59 -2.66 -16.35 -13.56
N ILE A 60 -1.35 -16.27 -13.33
CA ILE A 60 -0.52 -17.44 -12.98
C ILE A 60 -0.93 -18.04 -11.62
N LEU A 61 -1.21 -17.20 -10.62
CA LEU A 61 -1.69 -17.72 -9.33
C LEU A 61 -3.08 -18.34 -9.46
N ARG A 62 -3.96 -17.75 -10.29
CA ARG A 62 -5.27 -18.33 -10.59
C ARG A 62 -5.19 -19.67 -11.32
N SER A 63 -4.21 -19.89 -12.21
CA SER A 63 -4.00 -21.22 -12.82
C SER A 63 -3.62 -22.26 -11.75
N LYS A 64 -2.86 -21.85 -10.73
CA LYS A 64 -2.45 -22.68 -9.59
C LYS A 64 -3.50 -22.81 -8.48
N LYS A 65 -4.78 -22.53 -8.77
CA LYS A 65 -5.92 -22.62 -7.81
C LYS A 65 -5.87 -21.60 -6.67
N TYR A 66 -5.12 -20.51 -6.82
CA TYR A 66 -5.14 -19.43 -5.83
C TYR A 66 -6.20 -18.38 -6.18
N ILE A 67 -7.03 -18.03 -5.20
CA ILE A 67 -8.12 -17.06 -5.33
C ILE A 67 -7.71 -15.76 -4.62
N PRO A 68 -7.80 -14.59 -5.29
CA PRO A 68 -7.54 -13.31 -4.64
C PRO A 68 -8.67 -12.99 -3.66
N VAL A 69 -8.34 -12.74 -2.39
CA VAL A 69 -9.31 -12.44 -1.33
C VAL A 69 -9.39 -10.96 -1.00
N GLY A 70 -8.37 -10.20 -1.34
CA GLY A 70 -8.34 -8.75 -1.14
C GLY A 70 -7.05 -8.14 -1.61
N TYR A 71 -6.96 -6.83 -1.45
CA TYR A 71 -5.79 -6.05 -1.82
C TYR A 71 -5.55 -4.91 -0.83
N SER A 72 -4.32 -4.44 -0.77
CA SER A 72 -3.95 -3.19 -0.09
C SER A 72 -3.22 -2.31 -1.09
N SER A 73 -3.53 -1.02 -1.15
CA SER A 73 -2.81 -0.08 -2.01
C SER A 73 -2.70 1.29 -1.34
N PHE A 74 -1.50 1.84 -1.28
CA PHE A 74 -1.24 3.12 -0.62
C PHE A 74 0.04 3.80 -1.12
N ASN A 75 0.05 5.13 -1.06
CA ASN A 75 1.27 5.92 -1.19
C ASN A 75 1.79 6.26 0.22
N GLY A 76 3.03 5.93 0.53
CA GLY A 76 3.55 6.00 1.89
C GLY A 76 5.08 6.04 1.99
N GLY A 77 5.60 6.10 3.21
CA GLY A 77 6.99 5.68 3.43
C GLY A 77 7.14 4.20 3.07
N TYR A 78 8.34 3.78 2.69
CA TYR A 78 8.61 2.38 2.38
C TYR A 78 8.27 1.50 3.59
N GLU A 79 7.50 0.43 3.37
CA GLU A 79 7.19 -0.58 4.36
C GLU A 79 7.82 -1.92 3.97
N ASP A 80 8.30 -2.65 4.98
CA ASP A 80 8.87 -3.98 4.77
C ASP A 80 7.77 -4.98 4.39
N THR A 81 8.10 -5.88 3.46
CA THR A 81 7.28 -7.03 3.05
C THR A 81 6.75 -7.89 4.22
N LYS A 82 7.45 -7.90 5.37
CA LYS A 82 6.98 -8.55 6.61
C LYS A 82 5.64 -8.01 7.10
N ASN A 83 5.36 -6.73 6.88
CA ASN A 83 4.08 -6.14 7.23
C ASN A 83 2.95 -6.67 6.34
N ALA A 84 3.24 -6.90 5.04
CA ALA A 84 2.30 -7.54 4.13
C ALA A 84 2.05 -9.01 4.54
N ALA A 85 3.09 -9.75 4.92
CA ALA A 85 2.96 -11.10 5.46
C ALA A 85 2.09 -11.12 6.74
N ALA A 86 2.31 -10.18 7.65
CA ALA A 86 1.51 -10.05 8.86
C ALA A 86 0.04 -9.76 8.57
N GLN A 87 -0.26 -8.98 7.52
CA GLN A 87 -1.64 -8.76 7.07
C GLN A 87 -2.22 -10.02 6.43
N ALA A 88 -1.46 -10.77 5.64
CA ALA A 88 -1.88 -12.06 5.08
C ALA A 88 -2.32 -13.04 6.17
N LYS A 89 -1.53 -13.18 7.25
CA LYS A 89 -1.87 -14.04 8.40
C LYS A 89 -3.23 -13.68 9.00
N ARG A 90 -3.56 -12.38 9.11
CA ARG A 90 -4.86 -11.92 9.64
C ARG A 90 -6.03 -12.28 8.73
N VAL A 91 -5.82 -12.18 7.42
CA VAL A 91 -6.83 -12.48 6.40
C VAL A 91 -6.96 -13.99 6.15
N GLY A 92 -5.96 -14.78 6.54
CA GLY A 92 -5.89 -16.23 6.26
C GLY A 92 -5.32 -16.55 4.88
N ALA A 93 -4.61 -15.60 4.26
CA ALA A 93 -4.00 -15.76 2.94
C ALA A 93 -2.69 -16.56 3.01
N THR A 94 -2.49 -17.46 2.06
CA THR A 94 -1.28 -18.30 1.92
C THR A 94 -0.19 -17.58 1.13
N ILE A 95 -0.56 -16.80 0.12
CA ILE A 95 0.36 -16.09 -0.77
C ILE A 95 0.02 -14.60 -0.81
N VAL A 96 1.05 -13.77 -0.86
CA VAL A 96 0.94 -12.33 -1.10
C VAL A 96 1.82 -11.92 -2.27
N LEU A 97 1.24 -11.23 -3.26
CA LEU A 97 2.00 -10.51 -4.27
C LEU A 97 2.18 -9.07 -3.82
N VAL A 98 3.41 -8.56 -3.82
CA VAL A 98 3.73 -7.19 -3.43
C VAL A 98 4.47 -6.45 -4.53
N SER A 99 4.23 -5.15 -4.65
CA SER A 99 5.00 -4.25 -5.49
C SER A 99 5.23 -2.94 -4.75
N SER A 100 6.40 -2.34 -4.95
CA SER A 100 6.78 -1.06 -4.37
C SER A 100 7.52 -0.23 -5.41
N GLN A 101 6.97 0.92 -5.78
CA GLN A 101 7.57 1.83 -6.76
C GLN A 101 7.81 3.18 -6.11
N TYR A 102 9.02 3.72 -6.28
CA TYR A 102 9.35 5.06 -5.80
C TYR A 102 8.56 6.10 -6.59
N THR A 103 7.94 7.06 -5.88
CA THR A 103 7.19 8.14 -6.53
C THR A 103 7.91 9.46 -6.46
N ASN A 104 8.13 9.98 -5.25
CA ASN A 104 8.78 11.27 -5.02
C ASN A 104 9.41 11.35 -3.62
N THR A 105 10.21 12.40 -3.39
CA THR A 105 10.72 12.74 -2.06
C THR A 105 10.02 14.01 -1.61
N GLN A 106 9.28 13.92 -0.51
CA GLN A 106 8.65 15.08 0.12
C GLN A 106 9.63 15.69 1.12
N THR A 107 9.91 16.97 0.97
CA THR A 107 10.77 17.73 1.88
C THR A 107 9.91 18.72 2.64
N THR A 108 9.91 18.60 3.97
CA THR A 108 9.16 19.49 4.85
C THR A 108 10.15 20.16 5.80
N THR A 109 10.11 21.49 5.85
CA THR A 109 10.92 22.29 6.76
C THR A 109 10.02 22.90 7.82
N SER A 110 10.27 22.57 9.08
CA SER A 110 9.61 23.20 10.23
C SER A 110 10.62 24.01 11.02
N THR A 111 10.20 25.10 11.64
CA THR A 111 11.10 26.00 12.38
C THR A 111 10.98 25.76 13.87
N LEU A 112 12.08 25.38 14.52
CA LEU A 112 12.19 25.37 15.97
C LEU A 112 12.60 26.77 16.44
N LEU A 113 11.76 27.40 17.25
CA LEU A 113 12.04 28.71 17.86
C LEU A 113 12.68 28.50 19.24
N LEU A 114 13.90 29.01 19.41
CA LEU A 114 14.64 28.96 20.67
C LEU A 114 14.77 30.38 21.24
N PRO A 115 14.55 30.60 22.55
CA PRO A 115 14.86 31.89 23.19
C PRO A 115 16.36 32.19 23.10
N ASP A 116 16.73 33.42 22.72
CA ASP A 116 18.11 33.91 22.70
C ASP A 116 18.18 35.30 23.36
N ASN A 117 17.95 35.32 24.68
CA ASN A 117 17.99 36.55 25.45
C ASN A 117 19.44 36.93 25.76
N LYS A 118 19.79 38.20 25.54
CA LYS A 118 21.10 38.76 25.90
C LYS A 118 20.92 39.91 26.88
N THR A 119 21.64 39.85 27.99
CA THR A 119 21.68 40.94 28.98
C THR A 119 23.01 41.68 28.86
N THR A 120 22.96 42.96 28.49
CA THR A 120 24.11 43.84 28.40
C THR A 120 24.17 44.74 29.63
N TYR A 121 25.33 44.78 30.27
CA TYR A 121 25.61 45.64 31.42
C TYR A 121 26.28 46.92 30.93
N HIS A 122 25.81 48.08 31.39
CA HIS A 122 26.42 49.36 31.08
C HIS A 122 26.58 50.18 32.35
N SER A 123 27.72 50.84 32.48
CA SER A 123 28.01 51.75 33.58
C SER A 123 28.83 52.91 33.08
N GLY A 124 28.57 54.09 33.62
CA GLY A 124 29.25 55.31 33.22
C GLY A 124 29.35 56.29 34.38
N SER A 125 30.26 57.25 34.25
CA SER A 125 30.39 58.37 35.16
C SER A 125 30.13 59.66 34.39
N VAL A 126 29.30 60.54 34.94
CA VAL A 126 29.05 61.88 34.40
C VAL A 126 29.67 62.91 35.32
N TYR A 127 30.35 63.88 34.71
CA TYR A 127 31.02 64.97 35.41
C TYR A 127 30.29 66.27 35.05
N GLY A 128 29.62 66.86 36.01
CA GLY A 128 28.99 68.18 35.89
C GLY A 128 29.88 69.22 36.50
N ASN A 129 30.39 70.16 35.70
CA ASN A 129 31.15 71.29 36.20
C ASN A 129 30.25 72.52 36.31
N THR A 130 29.91 72.93 37.53
CA THR A 130 29.04 74.09 37.77
C THR A 130 29.87 75.24 38.33
N SER A 131 29.97 76.31 37.55
CA SER A 131 30.59 77.55 37.99
C SER A 131 29.51 78.47 38.53
N TYR A 132 29.69 78.99 39.74
CA TYR A 132 28.76 79.92 40.35
C TYR A 132 29.48 81.17 40.83
N ASN A 133 28.81 82.31 40.74
CA ASN A 133 29.33 83.59 41.19
C ASN A 133 28.79 83.88 42.60
N SER A 134 29.67 84.00 43.58
CA SER A 134 29.28 84.28 44.96
C SER A 134 28.95 85.77 45.11
N ALA A 135 27.65 86.07 45.26
CA ALA A 135 27.09 87.43 45.29
C ALA A 135 27.69 88.34 46.39
N ASN A 136 28.37 87.78 47.40
CA ASN A 136 28.84 88.52 48.56
C ASN A 136 30.37 88.73 48.62
N SER A 137 31.15 88.17 47.69
CA SER A 137 32.63 88.23 47.78
C SER A 137 33.39 88.34 46.44
N GLY A 138 32.72 88.42 45.29
CA GLY A 138 33.37 88.66 43.98
C GLY A 138 34.27 87.52 43.46
N TYR A 139 34.33 86.37 44.16
CA TYR A 139 35.09 85.19 43.75
C TYR A 139 34.24 84.26 42.88
N LEU A 140 34.82 83.83 41.74
CA LEU A 140 34.25 82.83 40.84
C LEU A 140 34.66 81.43 41.33
N GLY A 141 33.70 80.68 41.89
CA GLY A 141 33.92 79.33 42.40
C GLY A 141 33.50 78.28 41.37
N ASN A 142 34.21 77.15 41.34
CA ASN A 142 33.91 76.04 40.45
C ASN A 142 33.73 74.75 41.26
N SER A 143 32.58 74.08 41.11
CA SER A 143 32.28 72.83 41.80
C SER A 143 32.10 71.72 40.78
N THR A 144 32.86 70.63 40.94
CA THR A 144 32.75 69.44 40.11
C THR A 144 31.96 68.38 40.85
N THR A 145 30.76 68.08 40.35
CA THR A 145 29.92 67.00 40.88
C THR A 145 30.06 65.79 39.98
N THR A 146 30.36 64.63 40.57
CA THR A 146 30.46 63.36 39.85
C THR A 146 29.27 62.48 40.22
N GLY A 147 28.57 61.97 39.20
CA GLY A 147 27.52 60.97 39.37
C GLY A 147 27.88 59.70 38.61
N THR A 148 27.78 58.54 39.25
CA THR A 148 27.93 57.24 38.59
C THR A 148 26.56 56.62 38.35
N TYR A 149 26.36 56.02 37.18
CA TYR A 149 25.18 55.21 36.90
C TYR A 149 25.60 53.83 36.41
N SER A 150 24.80 52.83 36.75
CA SER A 150 24.90 51.48 36.23
C SER A 150 23.51 50.96 35.93
N GLY A 151 23.36 50.30 34.79
CA GLY A 151 22.11 49.73 34.35
C GLY A 151 22.33 48.45 33.57
N THR A 152 21.23 47.75 33.34
CA THR A 152 21.21 46.55 32.51
C THR A 152 20.13 46.68 31.47
N SER A 153 20.44 46.31 30.24
CA SER A 153 19.45 46.19 29.17
C SER A 153 19.36 44.74 28.76
N THR A 154 18.18 44.13 28.91
CA THR A 154 17.93 42.76 28.41
C THR A 154 17.20 42.85 27.08
N THR A 155 17.85 42.38 26.02
CA THR A 155 17.24 42.21 24.71
C THR A 155 16.67 40.81 24.63
N TYR A 156 15.35 40.72 24.49
CA TYR A 156 14.66 39.46 24.26
C TYR A 156 14.66 39.15 22.76
N GLY A 157 15.20 38.00 22.41
CA GLY A 157 15.34 37.57 21.02
C GLY A 157 14.85 36.14 20.84
N THR A 158 14.48 35.79 19.61
CA THR A 158 14.19 34.42 19.21
C THR A 158 15.13 34.03 18.08
N LYS A 159 15.76 32.85 18.22
CA LYS A 159 16.56 32.23 17.18
C LYS A 159 15.73 31.17 16.48
N ALA A 160 15.56 31.31 15.18
CA ALA A 160 14.90 30.32 14.33
C ALA A 160 15.93 29.28 13.86
N VAL A 161 15.71 28.01 14.22
CA VAL A 161 16.50 26.87 13.73
C VAL A 161 15.61 26.02 12.82
N PRO A 162 15.85 25.99 11.49
CA PRO A 162 15.06 25.14 10.60
C PRO A 162 15.43 23.67 10.79
N ILE A 163 14.42 22.83 10.91
CA ILE A 163 14.50 21.37 10.92
C ILE A 163 13.88 20.89 9.61
N THR A 164 14.73 20.49 8.68
CA THR A 164 14.33 19.91 7.40
C THR A 164 14.25 18.39 7.52
N SER A 165 13.14 17.81 7.11
CA SER A 165 12.95 16.36 7.00
C SER A 165 12.73 15.98 5.54
N HIS A 166 13.35 14.89 5.11
CA HIS A 166 13.16 14.30 3.78
C HIS A 166 12.51 12.93 3.92
N GLN A 167 11.33 12.77 3.34
CA GLN A 167 10.62 11.50 3.34
C GLN A 167 10.46 11.01 1.89
N ARG A 168 11.09 9.88 1.58
CA ARG A 168 10.87 9.18 0.31
C ARG A 168 9.49 8.50 0.35
N ARG A 169 8.71 8.69 -0.70
CA ARG A 169 7.38 8.16 -0.88
C ARG A 169 7.40 7.06 -1.94
N TYR A 170 6.59 6.04 -1.70
CA TYR A 170 6.47 4.86 -2.55
C TYR A 170 4.99 4.52 -2.73
N ASP A 171 4.61 4.20 -3.95
CA ASP A 171 3.35 3.51 -4.24
C ASP A 171 3.56 2.03 -3.98
N GLN A 172 2.80 1.53 -3.00
CA GLN A 172 2.91 0.16 -2.51
C GLN A 172 1.56 -0.52 -2.67
N SER A 173 1.58 -1.69 -3.29
CA SER A 173 0.39 -2.50 -3.51
C SER A 173 0.66 -3.94 -3.11
N ALA A 174 -0.34 -4.59 -2.53
CA ALA A 174 -0.33 -6.01 -2.21
C ALA A 174 -1.65 -6.66 -2.60
N VAL A 175 -1.60 -7.88 -3.12
CA VAL A 175 -2.77 -8.72 -3.37
C VAL A 175 -2.61 -10.01 -2.59
N TYR A 176 -3.65 -10.40 -1.85
CA TYR A 176 -3.64 -11.54 -0.95
C TYR A 176 -4.43 -12.69 -1.56
N PHE A 177 -3.90 -13.91 -1.45
CA PHE A 177 -4.46 -15.09 -2.08
C PHE A 177 -4.62 -16.25 -1.12
N VAL A 178 -5.68 -17.02 -1.30
CA VAL A 178 -5.95 -18.28 -0.62
C VAL A 178 -5.95 -19.43 -1.61
N LYS A 179 -5.51 -20.61 -1.18
CA LYS A 179 -5.51 -21.78 -2.05
C LYS A 179 -6.88 -22.48 -2.00
N SER A 180 -7.47 -22.73 -3.16
CA SER A 180 -8.71 -23.50 -3.26
C SER A 180 -8.40 -24.97 -3.53
N ASN A 181 -9.07 -25.84 -2.79
CA ASN A 181 -9.11 -27.29 -2.99
C ASN A 181 -10.36 -27.75 -3.75
N GLN A 182 -11.13 -26.80 -4.30
CA GLN A 182 -12.31 -27.09 -5.09
C GLN A 182 -11.93 -27.95 -6.31
N LYS A 183 -12.67 -29.05 -6.49
CA LYS A 183 -12.56 -29.86 -7.70
C LYS A 183 -13.36 -29.22 -8.82
N TYR A 184 -12.69 -28.88 -9.90
CA TYR A 184 -13.32 -28.33 -11.08
C TYR A 184 -13.65 -29.44 -12.07
N LYS A 185 -14.89 -29.42 -12.60
CA LYS A 185 -15.28 -30.32 -13.67
C LYS A 185 -14.54 -30.01 -14.97
N PHE A 186 -14.45 -28.74 -15.37
CA PHE A 186 -13.66 -28.35 -16.54
C PHE A 186 -12.32 -27.72 -16.15
N GLY A 187 -12.35 -26.76 -15.22
CA GLY A 187 -11.14 -26.05 -14.76
C GLY A 187 -10.70 -24.92 -15.70
N VAL A 188 -11.66 -24.16 -16.21
CA VAL A 188 -11.42 -23.01 -17.10
C VAL A 188 -12.17 -21.80 -16.58
N GLN A 189 -11.61 -20.63 -16.82
CA GLN A 189 -12.24 -19.34 -16.57
C GLN A 189 -12.29 -18.57 -17.87
N PHE A 190 -13.30 -17.71 -18.00
CA PHE A 190 -13.58 -17.00 -19.23
C PHE A 190 -13.83 -15.53 -18.98
N ASN A 191 -13.55 -14.74 -20.01
CA ASN A 191 -14.00 -13.37 -20.15
C ASN A 191 -14.75 -13.19 -21.48
N ASP A 192 -15.64 -12.21 -21.53
CA ASP A 192 -16.27 -11.84 -22.79
C ASP A 192 -15.25 -11.29 -23.80
N LEU A 193 -15.52 -11.53 -25.09
CA LEU A 193 -14.69 -11.00 -26.15
C LEU A 193 -14.76 -9.47 -26.19
N THR A 194 -13.59 -8.85 -26.15
CA THR A 194 -13.42 -7.41 -26.37
C THR A 194 -13.76 -7.04 -27.82
N PRO A 195 -14.10 -5.77 -28.13
CA PRO A 195 -14.36 -5.33 -29.50
C PRO A 195 -13.22 -5.66 -30.48
N ALA A 196 -11.97 -5.51 -30.06
CA ALA A 196 -10.80 -5.83 -30.87
C ALA A 196 -10.74 -7.34 -31.21
N GLN A 197 -11.00 -8.20 -30.23
CA GLN A 197 -11.03 -9.65 -30.42
C GLN A 197 -12.21 -10.08 -31.31
N ARG A 198 -13.37 -9.44 -31.17
CA ARG A 198 -14.53 -9.72 -32.05
C ARG A 198 -14.20 -9.46 -33.51
N THR A 199 -13.51 -8.36 -33.79
CA THR A 199 -13.01 -8.06 -35.14
C THR A 199 -11.95 -9.08 -35.58
N GLN A 200 -10.98 -9.40 -34.72
CA GLN A 200 -9.89 -10.35 -35.03
C GLN A 200 -10.40 -11.74 -35.40
N TYR A 201 -11.42 -12.25 -34.70
CA TYR A 201 -11.98 -13.57 -34.96
C TYR A 201 -13.17 -13.53 -35.94
N GLU A 202 -13.59 -12.33 -36.37
CA GLU A 202 -14.77 -12.08 -37.21
C GLU A 202 -16.09 -12.62 -36.61
N ARG A 203 -16.26 -12.48 -35.28
CA ARG A 203 -17.43 -13.01 -34.56
C ARG A 203 -17.85 -12.13 -33.40
N ASN A 204 -19.16 -12.08 -33.18
CA ASN A 204 -19.75 -11.35 -32.06
C ASN A 204 -19.95 -12.20 -30.80
N THR A 205 -19.95 -13.53 -30.94
CA THR A 205 -20.28 -14.49 -29.89
C THR A 205 -19.09 -15.39 -29.57
N GLY A 206 -19.10 -15.94 -28.37
CA GLY A 206 -18.03 -16.76 -27.82
C GLY A 206 -17.37 -16.06 -26.64
N VAL A 207 -16.45 -16.77 -25.99
CA VAL A 207 -15.75 -16.28 -24.81
C VAL A 207 -14.27 -16.61 -24.90
N LEU A 208 -13.42 -15.71 -24.40
CA LEU A 208 -11.99 -15.94 -24.31
C LEU A 208 -11.69 -16.76 -23.07
N ILE A 209 -10.97 -17.87 -23.22
CA ILE A 209 -10.41 -18.62 -22.11
C ILE A 209 -9.20 -17.84 -21.59
N ASN A 210 -9.31 -17.22 -20.41
CA ASN A 210 -8.24 -16.41 -19.83
C ASN A 210 -7.37 -17.19 -18.84
N VAL A 211 -7.94 -18.19 -18.16
CA VAL A 211 -7.21 -19.06 -17.23
C VAL A 211 -7.62 -20.50 -17.46
N VAL A 212 -6.62 -21.38 -17.50
CA VAL A 212 -6.79 -22.84 -17.43
C VAL A 212 -6.16 -23.27 -16.11
N ILE A 213 -6.93 -23.96 -15.28
CA ILE A 213 -6.52 -24.39 -13.96
C ILE A 213 -5.61 -25.61 -14.09
N GLU A 214 -4.44 -25.57 -13.45
CA GLU A 214 -3.48 -26.67 -13.44
C GLU A 214 -4.10 -27.92 -12.79
N ASP A 215 -3.72 -29.09 -13.31
CA ASP A 215 -4.28 -30.38 -12.90
C ASP A 215 -5.81 -30.46 -12.97
N SER A 216 -6.39 -29.85 -14.01
CA SER A 216 -7.82 -29.96 -14.32
C SER A 216 -8.07 -30.73 -15.62
N PRO A 217 -9.28 -31.24 -15.85
CA PRO A 217 -9.68 -31.86 -17.11
C PRO A 217 -9.31 -31.05 -18.36
N ALA A 218 -9.56 -29.74 -18.37
CA ALA A 218 -9.20 -28.88 -19.50
C ALA A 218 -7.68 -28.78 -19.71
N PHE A 219 -6.90 -28.75 -18.62
CA PHE A 219 -5.44 -28.74 -18.69
C PHE A 219 -4.89 -30.01 -19.35
N TYR A 220 -5.32 -31.19 -18.90
CA TYR A 220 -4.90 -32.46 -19.50
C TYR A 220 -5.38 -32.63 -20.95
N SER A 221 -6.45 -31.93 -21.33
CA SER A 221 -7.01 -31.96 -22.68
C SER A 221 -6.38 -30.93 -23.63
N ASN A 222 -5.30 -30.25 -23.20
CA ASN A 222 -4.58 -29.23 -23.98
C ASN A 222 -5.44 -28.03 -24.39
N VAL A 223 -6.42 -27.66 -23.57
CA VAL A 223 -7.08 -26.35 -23.65
C VAL A 223 -6.07 -25.30 -23.18
N LEU A 224 -5.94 -24.19 -23.91
CA LEU A 224 -4.93 -23.17 -23.61
C LEU A 224 -5.61 -21.83 -23.28
N ALA A 225 -4.96 -21.04 -22.42
CA ALA A 225 -5.30 -19.64 -22.28
C ALA A 225 -5.06 -18.92 -23.62
N GLY A 226 -6.02 -18.10 -24.04
CA GLY A 226 -6.04 -17.46 -25.36
C GLY A 226 -6.94 -18.16 -26.38
N ASP A 227 -7.41 -19.38 -26.11
CA ASP A 227 -8.43 -20.02 -26.93
C ASP A 227 -9.76 -19.27 -26.82
N VAL A 228 -10.51 -19.18 -27.93
CA VAL A 228 -11.87 -18.65 -27.93
C VAL A 228 -12.87 -19.80 -28.00
N LEU A 229 -13.60 -20.02 -26.92
CA LEU A 229 -14.65 -21.03 -26.85
C LEU A 229 -15.90 -20.54 -27.59
N VAL A 230 -16.35 -21.32 -28.59
CA VAL A 230 -17.51 -21.01 -29.43
C VAL A 230 -18.66 -21.99 -29.28
N ALA A 231 -18.41 -23.23 -28.85
CA ALA A 231 -19.47 -24.18 -28.52
C ALA A 231 -19.05 -25.19 -27.44
N VAL A 232 -20.02 -25.69 -26.68
CA VAL A 232 -19.87 -26.78 -25.71
C VAL A 232 -20.89 -27.85 -26.07
N ASP A 233 -20.46 -29.07 -26.34
CA ASP A 233 -21.32 -30.21 -26.71
C ASP A 233 -22.30 -29.88 -27.84
N GLY A 234 -21.83 -29.11 -28.83
CA GLY A 234 -22.61 -28.64 -29.98
C GLY A 234 -23.48 -27.40 -29.73
N ALA A 235 -23.65 -26.96 -28.47
CA ALA A 235 -24.39 -25.76 -28.13
C ALA A 235 -23.52 -24.49 -28.23
N THR A 236 -23.96 -23.51 -29.03
CA THR A 236 -23.20 -22.27 -29.26
C THR A 236 -23.10 -21.41 -28.01
N VAL A 237 -21.88 -20.97 -27.69
CA VAL A 237 -21.59 -20.04 -26.60
C VAL A 237 -21.81 -18.61 -27.06
N LYS A 238 -22.58 -17.83 -26.29
CA LYS A 238 -22.93 -16.44 -26.63
C LYS A 238 -22.06 -15.44 -25.89
N ASN A 239 -21.94 -15.63 -24.58
CA ASN A 239 -21.21 -14.79 -23.63
C ASN A 239 -20.80 -15.64 -22.41
N THR A 240 -20.10 -15.02 -21.47
CA THR A 240 -19.55 -15.67 -20.26
C THR A 240 -20.63 -16.32 -19.41
N ASN A 241 -21.76 -15.64 -19.20
CA ASN A 241 -22.87 -16.20 -18.43
C ASN A 241 -23.46 -17.44 -19.11
N HIS A 242 -23.62 -17.41 -20.43
CA HIS A 242 -24.11 -18.58 -21.18
C HIS A 242 -23.10 -19.73 -21.14
N ALA A 243 -21.80 -19.45 -21.23
CA ALA A 243 -20.75 -20.47 -21.10
C ALA A 243 -20.79 -21.16 -19.73
N MET A 244 -20.90 -20.38 -18.65
CA MET A 244 -21.03 -20.91 -17.29
C MET A 244 -22.29 -21.76 -17.12
N GLN A 245 -23.42 -21.33 -17.69
CA GLN A 245 -24.67 -22.10 -17.67
C GLN A 245 -24.54 -23.42 -18.42
N LEU A 246 -23.99 -23.41 -19.64
CA LEU A 246 -23.80 -24.62 -20.45
C LEU A 246 -22.90 -25.62 -19.73
N MET A 247 -21.72 -25.19 -19.27
CA MET A 247 -20.80 -26.07 -18.55
C MET A 247 -21.34 -26.55 -17.20
N GLY A 248 -22.09 -25.70 -16.48
CA GLY A 248 -22.76 -26.05 -15.23
C GLY A 248 -23.92 -27.03 -15.42
N SER A 249 -24.53 -27.05 -16.60
CA SER A 249 -25.63 -27.96 -16.94
C SER A 249 -25.17 -29.37 -17.36
N VAL A 250 -23.87 -29.57 -17.60
CA VAL A 250 -23.33 -30.88 -18.00
C VAL A 250 -23.52 -31.88 -16.86
N PRO A 251 -24.27 -32.99 -17.06
CA PRO A 251 -24.60 -33.95 -16.01
C PRO A 251 -23.36 -34.51 -15.32
N PRO A 252 -23.32 -34.65 -13.98
CA PRO A 252 -22.19 -35.22 -13.26
C PRO A 252 -21.77 -36.62 -13.75
N SER A 253 -22.70 -37.38 -14.35
CA SER A 253 -22.47 -38.71 -14.92
C SER A 253 -21.84 -38.72 -16.31
N GLN A 254 -21.83 -37.58 -17.01
CA GLN A 254 -21.19 -37.48 -18.32
C GLN A 254 -19.67 -37.57 -18.14
N GLU A 255 -19.01 -38.41 -18.93
CA GLU A 255 -17.57 -38.70 -18.80
C GLU A 255 -16.69 -37.75 -19.63
N HIS A 256 -17.24 -37.19 -20.71
CA HIS A 256 -16.52 -36.25 -21.57
C HIS A 256 -17.42 -35.18 -22.16
N SER A 257 -16.85 -34.02 -22.49
CA SER A 257 -17.50 -32.96 -23.27
C SER A 257 -16.61 -32.49 -24.41
N VAL A 258 -17.21 -32.10 -25.53
CA VAL A 258 -16.50 -31.55 -26.69
C VAL A 258 -16.58 -30.02 -26.65
N LEU A 259 -15.43 -29.38 -26.52
CA LEU A 259 -15.28 -27.94 -26.59
C LEU A 259 -14.82 -27.55 -27.99
N LYS A 260 -15.65 -26.79 -28.71
CA LYS A 260 -15.22 -26.16 -29.96
C LYS A 260 -14.56 -24.83 -29.65
N VAL A 261 -13.28 -24.71 -29.95
CA VAL A 261 -12.46 -23.52 -29.71
C VAL A 261 -11.84 -22.98 -30.99
N ILE A 262 -11.49 -21.70 -31.00
CA ILE A 262 -10.68 -21.08 -32.04
C ILE A 262 -9.29 -20.82 -31.47
N ARG A 263 -8.27 -21.39 -32.12
CA ARG A 263 -6.86 -21.19 -31.80
C ARG A 263 -6.12 -20.75 -33.05
N ASN A 264 -5.45 -19.60 -33.01
CA ASN A 264 -4.75 -19.01 -34.15
C ASN A 264 -5.64 -18.90 -35.42
N GLY A 265 -6.92 -18.54 -35.23
CA GLY A 265 -7.89 -18.39 -36.31
C GLY A 265 -8.50 -19.69 -36.86
N GLN A 266 -8.07 -20.86 -36.36
CA GLN A 266 -8.60 -22.16 -36.77
C GLN A 266 -9.53 -22.75 -35.72
N GLU A 267 -10.68 -23.27 -36.15
CA GLU A 267 -11.58 -24.03 -35.29
C GLU A 267 -10.99 -25.41 -34.97
N LYS A 268 -11.07 -25.80 -33.70
CA LYS A 268 -10.61 -27.09 -33.18
C LYS A 268 -11.65 -27.63 -32.21
N ASP A 269 -11.94 -28.91 -32.34
CA ASP A 269 -12.74 -29.64 -31.36
C ASP A 269 -11.78 -30.31 -30.37
N ILE A 270 -11.91 -29.94 -29.10
CA ILE A 270 -11.11 -30.48 -27.99
C ILE A 270 -12.05 -31.29 -27.11
N GLN A 271 -11.80 -32.59 -27.02
CA GLN A 271 -12.51 -33.46 -26.09
C GLN A 271 -11.89 -33.33 -24.70
N VAL A 272 -12.72 -32.95 -23.72
CA VAL A 272 -12.35 -32.85 -22.31
C VAL A 272 -12.89 -34.07 -21.56
N GLN A 273 -12.00 -34.81 -20.91
CA GLN A 273 -12.34 -36.00 -20.11
C GLN A 273 -12.34 -35.66 -18.62
N PHE A 274 -13.40 -36.05 -17.89
CA PHE A 274 -13.58 -35.75 -16.46
C PHE A 274 -13.04 -36.83 -15.52
#